data_AF-A0A9P6HH40-F1
#
_entry.id   AF-A0A9P6HH40-F1
#
_cell.length_a   1.000
_cell.length_b   1.000
_cell.length_c   1.000
_cell.angle_alpha   90.00
_cell.angle_beta   90.00
_cell.angle_gamma   90.00
#
_symmetry.space_group_name_H-M   'P 1'
#
loop_
_entity.id
_entity.type
_entity.pdbx_description
1 polymer ?
#
loop_
_entity_poly.entity_id
_entity_poly.type
_entity_poly.pdbx_seq_one_letter_code
_entity_poly.pdbx_strand_id
1 'polypeptide(L)'
;MFPIVLNDYNPPLFSLASSHLNLNPDVEKWLGNHHRVSDLKDGDGIHVFAIEHGNVYSAEAKKTYEVVFSIGPVNIRIVIVLDLAQKTFSVCAFGKIPFLSEFRLGCGSGSFDKGVTLKFDLKIISGTFTFTIKDKWLWLHYDVSVMGKHWKGDLKLIPIP
;
A
#
# COMPACT_ATOMS: atom_id res chain seq x y z
N MET A 1 -27.74 20.44 1.70
CA MET A 1 -26.54 19.80 1.14
C MET A 1 -25.49 19.88 2.23
N PHE A 2 -25.31 18.80 3.00
CA PHE A 2 -24.40 18.76 4.14
C PHE A 2 -23.09 18.07 3.72
N PRO A 3 -21.90 18.59 4.08
CA PRO A 3 -20.64 17.92 3.79
C PRO A 3 -20.45 16.75 4.76
N ILE A 4 -20.12 15.57 4.22
CA ILE A 4 -19.64 14.45 5.02
C ILE A 4 -18.21 14.78 5.43
N VAL A 5 -18.03 15.08 6.72
CA VAL A 5 -16.74 15.22 7.38
C VAL A 5 -16.16 13.81 7.56
N LEU A 6 -15.07 13.49 6.87
CA LEU A 6 -14.28 12.29 7.14
C LEU A 6 -13.40 12.54 8.37
N ASN A 7 -13.99 12.45 9.56
CA ASN A 7 -13.23 12.37 10.80
C ASN A 7 -12.82 10.91 11.05
N ASP A 8 -11.52 10.73 11.31
CA ASP A 8 -10.93 9.62 12.07
C ASP A 8 -11.31 8.20 11.63
N TYR A 9 -10.85 7.79 10.44
CA TYR A 9 -10.77 6.36 10.13
C TYR A 9 -9.58 5.74 10.86
N ASN A 10 -9.85 5.24 12.06
CA ASN A 10 -8.99 4.30 12.77
C ASN A 10 -9.46 2.88 12.37
N PRO A 11 -8.80 2.17 11.44
CA PRO A 11 -9.27 0.85 11.05
C PRO A 11 -9.25 -0.05 12.29
N PRO A 12 -10.36 -0.73 12.62
CA PRO A 12 -10.33 -1.72 13.68
C PRO A 12 -9.29 -2.79 13.31
N LEU A 13 -8.56 -3.27 14.30
CA LEU A 13 -7.70 -4.44 14.21
C LEU A 13 -8.51 -5.61 13.66
N PHE A 14 -8.50 -5.81 12.35
CA PHE A 14 -9.04 -6.99 11.69
C PHE A 14 -8.08 -8.16 11.93
N SER A 15 -8.07 -8.66 13.17
CA SER A 15 -7.72 -10.05 13.45
C SER A 15 -9.01 -10.86 13.27
N LEU A 16 -9.33 -11.19 12.03
CA LEU A 16 -10.37 -12.17 11.73
C LEU A 16 -9.75 -13.25 10.86
N ALA A 17 -9.44 -14.37 11.52
CA ALA A 17 -9.23 -15.65 10.90
C ALA A 17 -10.32 -15.88 9.83
N SER A 18 -9.89 -16.05 8.58
CA SER A 18 -10.77 -16.05 7.41
C SER A 18 -11.54 -17.36 7.20
N SER A 19 -11.91 -18.10 8.25
CA SER A 19 -12.50 -19.44 8.09
C SER A 19 -14.02 -19.51 8.28
N HIS A 20 -14.73 -18.44 8.67
CA HIS A 20 -16.16 -18.56 9.04
C HIS A 20 -17.10 -17.42 8.60
N LEU A 21 -16.68 -16.49 7.73
CA LEU A 21 -17.59 -15.48 7.18
C LEU A 21 -17.99 -15.86 5.76
N ASN A 22 -19.26 -16.23 5.55
CA ASN A 22 -19.88 -16.30 4.23
C ASN A 22 -20.01 -14.86 3.71
N LEU A 23 -18.94 -14.36 3.09
CA LEU A 23 -18.94 -13.05 2.48
C LEU A 23 -19.84 -13.08 1.24
N ASN A 24 -20.52 -11.97 0.97
CA ASN A 24 -21.22 -11.79 -0.30
C ASN A 24 -20.19 -11.91 -1.45
N PRO A 25 -20.46 -12.65 -2.54
CA PRO A 25 -19.54 -12.78 -3.69
C PRO A 25 -19.04 -11.45 -4.26
N ASP A 26 -19.84 -10.38 -4.20
CA ASP A 26 -19.44 -9.04 -4.62
C ASP A 26 -18.40 -8.44 -3.65
N VAL A 27 -18.55 -8.71 -2.36
CA VAL A 27 -17.59 -8.32 -1.32
C VAL A 27 -16.31 -9.15 -1.44
N GLU A 28 -16.42 -10.46 -1.69
CA GLU A 28 -15.25 -11.32 -1.96
C GLU A 28 -14.48 -10.84 -3.20
N LYS A 29 -15.19 -10.48 -4.28
CA LYS A 29 -14.59 -9.93 -5.49
C LYS A 29 -13.96 -8.56 -5.24
N TRP A 30 -14.61 -7.71 -4.43
CA TRP A 30 -14.08 -6.39 -4.08
C TRP A 30 -12.81 -6.52 -3.22
N LEU A 31 -12.85 -7.29 -2.13
CA LEU A 31 -11.68 -7.63 -1.30
C LEU A 31 -10.61 -8.31 -2.15
N GLY A 32 -11.04 -9.17 -3.06
CA GLY A 32 -10.23 -9.82 -4.07
C GLY A 32 -9.50 -8.86 -5.01
N ASN A 33 -9.74 -7.56 -5.00
CA ASN A 33 -8.93 -6.56 -5.73
C ASN A 33 -8.29 -5.49 -4.82
N HIS A 34 -8.75 -5.37 -3.57
CA HIS A 34 -8.41 -4.26 -2.68
C HIS A 34 -7.83 -4.69 -1.33
N HIS A 35 -7.85 -5.99 -0.99
CA HIS A 35 -7.29 -6.54 0.23
C HIS A 35 -6.45 -7.79 -0.07
N ARG A 36 -5.28 -7.85 0.56
CA ARG A 36 -4.34 -8.96 0.43
C ARG A 36 -3.76 -9.27 1.79
N VAL A 37 -3.52 -10.56 2.04
CA VAL A 37 -2.68 -11.03 3.13
C VAL A 37 -1.40 -11.55 2.50
N SER A 38 -0.27 -11.02 2.91
CA SER A 38 1.04 -11.52 2.50
C SER A 38 1.67 -12.22 3.69
N ASP A 39 1.82 -13.53 3.60
CA ASP A 39 2.40 -14.32 4.68
C ASP A 39 3.87 -13.94 4.88
N LEU A 40 4.23 -13.57 6.12
CA LEU A 40 5.63 -13.47 6.51
C LEU A 40 6.14 -14.85 6.90
N LYS A 41 7.45 -15.07 6.73
CA LYS A 41 8.12 -16.32 7.14
C LYS A 41 7.94 -16.64 8.63
N ASP A 42 7.56 -15.66 9.45
CA ASP A 42 7.40 -15.79 10.90
C ASP A 42 5.94 -15.99 11.36
N GLY A 43 4.99 -16.23 10.44
CA GLY A 43 3.61 -16.63 10.77
C GLY A 43 2.60 -15.49 10.98
N ASP A 44 3.05 -14.25 11.16
CA ASP A 44 2.17 -13.08 11.17
C ASP A 44 2.05 -12.51 9.74
N GLY A 45 0.90 -12.68 9.08
CA GLY A 45 0.66 -12.11 7.76
C GLY A 45 0.56 -10.58 7.78
N ILE A 46 1.12 -9.90 6.78
CA ILE A 46 0.88 -8.47 6.56
C ILE A 46 -0.43 -8.31 5.78
N HIS A 47 -1.40 -7.63 6.37
CA HIS A 47 -2.58 -7.18 5.66
C HIS A 47 -2.25 -5.90 4.86
N VAL A 48 -2.52 -5.94 3.57
CA VAL A 48 -2.34 -4.85 2.62
C VAL A 48 -3.69 -4.48 2.06
N PHE A 49 -4.07 -3.21 2.15
CA PHE A 49 -5.27 -2.67 1.53
C PHE A 49 -4.87 -1.68 0.45
N ALA A 50 -5.39 -1.84 -0.76
CA ALA A 50 -5.18 -0.93 -1.88
C ALA A 50 -6.54 -0.39 -2.32
N ILE A 51 -6.67 0.93 -2.41
CA ILE A 51 -7.92 1.64 -2.72
C ILE A 51 -7.69 2.48 -3.98
N GLU A 52 -8.47 2.25 -5.04
CA GLU A 52 -8.45 3.11 -6.23
C GLU A 52 -9.25 4.40 -5.95
N HIS A 53 -8.63 5.55 -6.20
CA HIS A 53 -9.24 6.87 -6.16
C HIS A 53 -9.42 7.38 -7.59
N GLY A 54 -10.67 7.61 -8.00
CA GLY A 54 -10.98 8.12 -9.34
C GLY A 54 -12.45 7.93 -9.71
N ASN A 55 -12.88 8.54 -10.81
CA ASN A 55 -14.21 8.31 -11.36
C ASN A 55 -14.29 6.89 -11.90
N VAL A 56 -15.12 6.04 -11.28
CA VAL A 56 -15.39 4.65 -11.71
C VAL A 56 -15.89 4.57 -13.17
N TYR A 57 -16.34 5.69 -13.73
CA TYR A 57 -16.98 5.80 -15.05
C TYR A 57 -16.12 6.46 -16.13
N SER A 58 -14.88 6.87 -15.85
CA SER A 58 -13.99 7.44 -16.88
C SER A 58 -12.80 6.52 -17.13
N ALA A 59 -12.55 6.20 -18.39
CA ALA A 59 -11.33 5.53 -18.84
C ALA A 59 -10.14 6.52 -18.81
N GLU A 60 -9.85 7.07 -17.63
CA GLU A 60 -8.75 8.01 -17.46
C GLU A 60 -7.42 7.29 -17.67
N ALA A 61 -6.56 7.91 -18.47
CA ALA A 61 -5.18 7.45 -18.69
C ALA A 61 -4.35 7.48 -17.39
N LYS A 62 -4.80 8.24 -16.39
CA LYS A 62 -4.19 8.34 -15.07
C LYS A 62 -5.09 7.71 -14.01
N LYS A 63 -4.50 6.90 -13.16
CA LYS A 63 -5.18 6.26 -12.03
C LYS A 63 -4.45 6.55 -10.74
N THR A 64 -5.18 6.82 -9.67
CA THR A 64 -4.59 7.05 -8.35
C THR A 64 -4.99 5.91 -7.42
N TYR A 65 -4.03 5.42 -6.65
CA TYR A 65 -4.26 4.40 -5.64
C TYR A 65 -3.68 4.86 -4.30
N GLU A 66 -4.34 4.52 -3.21
CA GLU A 66 -3.79 4.58 -1.87
C GLU A 66 -3.64 3.16 -1.32
N VAL A 67 -2.43 2.84 -0.88
CA VAL A 67 -2.11 1.54 -0.29
C VAL A 67 -1.72 1.70 1.16
N VAL A 68 -2.34 0.94 2.05
CA VAL A 68 -2.06 0.95 3.49
C VAL A 68 -1.73 -0.44 4.01
N PHE A 69 -0.70 -0.51 4.85
CA PHE A 69 -0.26 -1.72 5.55
C PHE A 69 0.57 -1.33 6.78
N SER A 70 0.92 -2.29 7.62
CA SER A 70 1.72 -2.03 8.83
C SER A 70 3.00 -2.86 8.84
N ILE A 71 4.11 -2.26 9.26
CA ILE A 71 5.39 -2.93 9.55
C ILE A 71 5.76 -2.60 11.00
N GLY A 72 5.66 -3.59 11.89
CA GLY A 72 5.77 -3.37 13.33
C GLY A 72 4.78 -2.30 13.80
N PRO A 73 5.20 -1.30 14.59
CA PRO A 73 4.31 -0.24 15.09
C PRO A 73 4.05 0.89 14.08
N VAL A 74 4.58 0.81 12.85
CA VAL A 74 4.45 1.86 11.83
C VAL A 74 3.36 1.47 10.84
N ASN A 75 2.34 2.31 10.73
CA ASN A 75 1.40 2.27 9.61
C ASN A 75 2.02 2.99 8.41
N ILE A 76 2.09 2.31 7.29
CA ILE A 76 2.61 2.82 6.03
C ILE A 76 1.45 3.15 5.12
N ARG A 77 1.46 4.36 4.56
CA ARG A 77 0.53 4.82 3.52
C ARG A 77 1.32 5.17 2.28
N ILE A 78 0.96 4.60 1.14
CA ILE A 78 1.61 4.83 -0.15
C ILE A 78 0.57 5.35 -1.12
N VAL A 79 0.78 6.57 -1.61
CA VAL A 79 0.00 7.13 -2.72
C VAL A 79 0.73 6.79 -4.01
N ILE A 80 0.01 6.21 -4.96
CA ILE A 80 0.53 5.75 -6.25
C ILE A 80 -0.28 6.44 -7.34
N VAL A 81 0.39 7.05 -8.32
CA VAL A 81 -0.26 7.59 -9.52
C VAL A 81 0.32 6.87 -10.72
N LEU A 82 -0.51 6.14 -11.45
CA LEU A 82 -0.15 5.48 -12.70
C LEU A 82 -0.51 6.38 -13.88
N ASP A 83 0.38 6.48 -14.86
CA ASP A 83 0.09 7.01 -16.19
C ASP A 83 0.26 5.87 -17.21
N LEU A 84 -0.87 5.28 -17.60
CA LEU A 84 -0.91 4.10 -18.47
C LEU A 84 -0.50 4.44 -19.90
N ALA A 85 -0.74 5.68 -20.34
CA ALA A 85 -0.36 6.14 -21.66
C ALA A 85 1.15 6.31 -21.78
N GLN A 86 1.79 6.86 -20.74
CA GLN A 86 3.24 7.07 -20.70
C GLN A 86 4.01 5.86 -20.17
N LYS A 87 3.32 4.85 -19.62
CA LYS A 87 3.92 3.71 -18.92
C LYS A 87 4.85 4.17 -17.80
N THR A 88 4.41 5.17 -17.04
CA THR A 88 5.14 5.72 -15.90
C THR A 88 4.27 5.70 -14.66
N PHE A 89 4.91 5.82 -13.50
CA PHE A 89 4.21 5.97 -12.24
C PHE A 89 4.99 6.84 -11.27
N SER A 90 4.28 7.46 -10.35
CA SER A 90 4.85 8.14 -9.19
C SER A 90 4.34 7.52 -7.90
N VAL A 91 5.18 7.55 -6.88
CA VAL A 91 4.91 7.03 -5.55
C VAL A 91 5.27 8.06 -4.50
N CYS A 92 4.48 8.13 -3.45
CA CYS A 92 4.76 8.89 -2.25
C CYS A 92 4.44 8.04 -1.02
N ALA A 93 5.45 7.76 -0.20
CA ALA A 93 5.33 6.94 0.99
C ALA A 93 5.35 7.81 2.25
N PHE A 94 4.48 7.48 3.18
CA PHE A 94 4.29 8.12 4.48
C PHE A 94 4.26 7.05 5.57
N GLY A 95 4.79 7.39 6.74
CA GLY A 95 4.72 6.55 7.93
C GLY A 95 3.97 7.26 9.05
N LYS A 96 3.25 6.49 9.87
CA LYS A 96 2.55 6.96 11.06
C LYS A 96 2.75 5.96 12.20
N ILE A 97 3.26 6.44 13.33
CA ILE A 97 3.33 5.68 14.58
C ILE A 97 2.26 6.26 15.53
N PRO A 98 1.61 5.44 16.38
CA PRO A 98 0.80 5.99 17.47
C PRO A 98 1.55 7.10 18.22
N PHE A 99 0.86 8.19 18.55
CA PHE A 99 1.40 9.39 19.26
C PHE A 99 2.34 10.30 18.46
N LEU A 100 2.68 9.98 17.21
CA LEU A 100 3.43 10.86 16.31
C LEU A 100 2.57 11.28 15.11
N SER A 101 2.79 12.50 14.64
CA SER A 101 2.24 12.96 13.36
C SER A 101 2.76 12.10 12.20
N GLU A 102 1.99 12.04 11.12
CA GLU A 102 2.45 11.41 9.87
C GLU A 102 3.75 12.08 9.39
N PHE A 103 4.70 11.26 8.96
CA PHE A 103 5.98 11.72 8.43
C PHE A 103 6.21 11.13 7.03
N ARG A 104 6.86 11.92 6.16
CA ARG A 104 7.15 11.51 4.78
C ARG A 104 8.40 10.66 4.74
N LEU A 105 8.28 9.45 4.18
CA LEU A 105 9.41 8.57 3.90
C LEU A 105 10.10 8.94 2.58
N GLY A 106 9.34 9.36 1.58
CA GLY A 106 9.89 9.85 0.33
C GLY A 106 8.87 9.89 -0.79
N CYS A 107 9.23 10.51 -1.91
CA CYS A 107 8.52 10.32 -3.17
C CYS A 107 9.51 10.11 -4.30
N GLY A 108 9.04 9.46 -5.36
CA GLY A 108 9.82 9.24 -6.56
C GLY A 108 8.91 8.88 -7.72
N SER A 109 9.46 8.93 -8.92
CA SER A 109 8.79 8.52 -10.14
C SER A 109 9.68 7.58 -10.94
N GLY A 110 9.06 6.66 -11.66
CA GLY A 110 9.74 5.65 -12.47
C GLY A 110 8.95 5.29 -13.72
N SER A 111 9.56 4.50 -14.60
CA SER A 111 8.87 3.85 -15.71
C SER A 111 8.50 2.42 -15.36
N PHE A 112 7.56 1.85 -16.10
CA PHE A 112 7.11 0.48 -15.89
C PHE A 112 8.26 -0.54 -16.04
N ASP A 113 9.25 -0.24 -16.88
CA ASP A 113 10.41 -1.11 -17.11
C ASP A 113 11.50 -1.01 -16.04
N LYS A 114 11.66 0.18 -15.42
CA LYS A 114 12.78 0.46 -14.49
C LYS A 114 12.37 0.42 -13.02
N GLY A 115 11.08 0.64 -12.74
CA GLY A 115 10.61 0.81 -11.38
C GLY A 115 11.10 2.10 -10.73
N VAL A 116 10.98 2.17 -9.40
CA VAL A 116 11.50 3.27 -8.58
C VAL A 116 11.86 2.76 -7.18
N THR A 117 12.98 3.24 -6.65
CA THR A 117 13.41 2.95 -5.27
C THR A 117 13.40 4.21 -4.44
N LEU A 118 12.65 4.18 -3.33
CA LEU A 118 12.72 5.17 -2.27
C LEU A 118 13.72 4.69 -1.22
N LYS A 119 14.61 5.58 -0.80
CA LYS A 119 15.53 5.36 0.33
C LYS A 119 15.21 6.38 1.40
N PHE A 120 15.13 5.93 2.65
CA PHE A 120 14.85 6.79 3.79
C PHE A 120 15.71 6.37 4.98
N ASP A 121 16.08 7.36 5.76
CA ASP A 121 16.89 7.18 6.96
C ASP A 121 16.42 8.15 8.04
N LEU A 122 15.42 7.71 8.80
CA LEU A 122 14.87 8.44 9.94
C LEU A 122 15.19 7.64 11.21
N LYS A 123 15.34 8.34 12.34
CA LYS A 123 15.71 7.73 13.63
C LYS A 123 14.84 6.52 14.04
N ILE A 124 13.56 6.55 13.68
CA ILE A 124 12.56 5.52 14.03
C ILE A 124 12.38 4.45 12.94
N ILE A 125 12.73 4.78 11.69
CA ILE A 125 12.57 3.90 10.53
C ILE A 125 13.59 4.26 9.44
N SER A 126 14.32 3.26 8.97
CA SER A 126 15.26 3.41 7.86
C SER A 126 15.12 2.23 6.90
N GLY A 127 15.60 2.39 5.67
CA GLY A 127 15.61 1.32 4.68
C GLY A 127 15.15 1.78 3.30
N THR A 128 14.60 0.82 2.57
CA THR A 128 14.22 1.02 1.17
C THR A 128 12.87 0.41 0.83
N PHE A 129 12.15 1.11 -0.06
CA PHE A 129 10.98 0.60 -0.76
C PHE A 129 11.28 0.62 -2.25
N THR A 130 11.30 -0.54 -2.89
CA THR A 130 11.53 -0.68 -4.32
C THR A 130 10.25 -1.16 -5.00
N PHE A 131 9.75 -0.34 -5.91
CA PHE A 131 8.53 -0.60 -6.65
C PHE A 131 8.89 -1.06 -8.06
N THR A 132 8.39 -2.22 -8.45
CA THR A 132 8.65 -2.82 -9.78
C THR A 132 7.36 -3.35 -10.38
N ILE A 133 7.30 -3.42 -11.71
CA ILE A 133 6.18 -4.09 -12.38
C ILE A 133 6.63 -5.47 -12.81
N LYS A 134 5.90 -6.49 -12.36
CA LYS A 134 6.16 -7.89 -12.67
C LYS A 134 4.82 -8.62 -12.81
N ASP A 135 4.70 -9.43 -13.87
CA ASP A 135 3.51 -10.24 -14.15
C ASP A 135 2.20 -9.45 -14.20
N LYS A 136 2.23 -8.22 -14.74
CA LYS A 136 1.11 -7.24 -14.76
C LYS A 136 0.65 -6.77 -13.38
N TRP A 137 1.56 -6.73 -12.41
CA TRP A 137 1.30 -6.20 -11.08
C TRP A 137 2.39 -5.23 -10.66
N LEU A 138 2.00 -4.21 -9.91
CA LEU A 138 2.95 -3.41 -9.16
C LEU A 138 3.29 -4.13 -7.86
N TRP A 139 4.57 -4.43 -7.69
CA TRP A 139 5.15 -5.05 -6.51
C TRP A 139 5.91 -4.02 -5.70
N LEU A 140 5.88 -4.18 -4.39
CA LEU A 140 6.74 -3.49 -3.44
C LEU A 140 7.67 -4.51 -2.79
N HIS A 141 8.96 -4.36 -3.04
CA HIS A 141 10.02 -5.01 -2.29
C HIS A 141 10.44 -4.06 -1.17
N TYR A 142 10.28 -4.48 0.08
CA TYR A 142 10.70 -3.69 1.23
C TYR A 142 11.85 -4.36 1.97
N ASP A 143 12.78 -3.54 2.42
CA ASP A 143 13.91 -3.93 3.26
C ASP A 143 14.13 -2.77 4.24
N VAL A 144 13.56 -2.90 5.44
CA VAL A 144 13.39 -1.80 6.39
C VAL A 144 13.74 -2.20 7.81
N SER A 145 14.29 -1.24 8.55
CA SER A 145 14.54 -1.35 9.97
C SER A 145 13.62 -0.39 10.70
N VAL A 146 12.80 -0.90 11.61
CA VAL A 146 11.85 -0.13 12.43
C VAL A 146 12.20 -0.34 13.89
N MET A 147 12.55 0.74 14.60
CA MET A 147 12.91 0.70 16.03
C MET A 147 13.93 -0.42 16.39
N GLY A 148 14.90 -0.66 15.50
CA GLY A 148 15.94 -1.67 15.69
C GLY A 148 15.59 -3.10 15.26
N LYS A 149 14.33 -3.39 14.88
CA LYS A 149 13.95 -4.67 14.28
C LYS A 149 13.98 -4.57 12.75
N HIS A 150 14.60 -5.55 12.10
CA HIS A 150 14.69 -5.63 10.64
C HIS A 150 13.52 -6.43 10.05
N TRP A 151 12.96 -5.93 8.95
CA TRP A 151 11.81 -6.49 8.24
C TRP A 151 12.10 -6.48 6.75
N LYS A 152 11.84 -7.60 6.07
CA LYS A 152 12.06 -7.73 4.63
C LYS A 152 10.97 -8.60 4.01
N GLY A 153 10.54 -8.25 2.81
CA GLY A 153 9.56 -9.03 2.06
C GLY A 153 9.08 -8.34 0.79
N ASP A 154 8.17 -9.03 0.12
CA ASP A 154 7.57 -8.60 -1.13
C ASP A 154 6.05 -8.51 -0.96
N LEU A 155 5.46 -7.39 -1.36
CA LEU A 155 4.02 -7.16 -1.32
C LEU A 155 3.51 -6.92 -2.73
N LYS A 156 2.48 -7.68 -3.11
CA LYS A 156 1.75 -7.48 -4.36
C LYS A 156 0.69 -6.40 -4.14
N LEU A 157 0.85 -5.24 -4.76
CA LEU A 157 0.04 -4.05 -4.43
C LEU A 157 -1.24 -3.96 -5.27
N ILE A 158 -1.08 -3.64 -6.56
CA ILE A 158 -2.20 -3.36 -7.47
C ILE A 158 -1.97 -4.02 -8.84
N PRO A 159 -3.03 -4.49 -9.52
CA PRO A 159 -2.92 -4.96 -10.89
C PRO A 159 -2.70 -3.78 -11.83
N ILE A 160 -1.88 -4.00 -12.86
CA ILE A 160 -1.71 -3.07 -13.98
C ILE A 160 -2.63 -3.53 -15.11
N PRO A 161 -3.55 -2.68 -15.60
CA PRO A 161 -4.46 -3.00 -16.71
C PRO A 161 -3.76 -3.45 -18.00
#